data_AF-A0A4P5R2A2-F1
#
_entry.id   AF-A0A4P5R2A2-F1
#
_cell.length_a   1.000
_cell.length_b   1.000
_cell.length_c   1.000
_cell.angle_alpha   90.00
_cell.angle_beta   90.00
_cell.angle_gamma   90.00
#
_symmetry.space_group_name_H-M   'P 1'
#
loop_
_entity.id
_entity.type
_entity.pdbx_description
1 polymer ?
#
loop_
_entity_poly.entity_id
_entity_poly.type
_entity_poly.pdbx_seq_one_letter_code
_entity_poly.pdbx_strand_id
1 'polypeptide(L)'
;MRILLSLLLLASALTAAEIRTVASTGTAGSAGDGGPAKDATLSGPKGISVAPNGNVYVADTESHSVRTIEMKMGALELIADTGANGDGPQRDAANGVGDPLKCKMARLHGVFVDKDGSVFIGDSEAHRVRVVK
;
A
#
# COMPACT_ATOMS: atom_id res chain seq x y z
N MET A 1 44.16 -16.80 42.77
CA MET A 1 43.77 -16.38 41.40
C MET A 1 43.07 -17.54 40.71
N ARG A 2 41.74 -17.63 40.85
CA ARG A 2 40.88 -18.58 40.13
C ARG A 2 39.91 -17.73 39.33
N ILE A 3 40.09 -17.74 38.02
CA ILE A 3 39.34 -16.94 37.06
C ILE A 3 37.92 -17.52 37.00
N LEU A 4 36.92 -16.72 37.38
CA LEU A 4 35.52 -17.06 37.15
C LEU A 4 35.30 -17.05 35.63
N LEU A 5 34.91 -18.21 35.11
CA LEU A 5 34.41 -18.37 33.75
C LEU A 5 33.03 -17.70 33.69
N SER A 6 32.97 -16.42 33.33
CA SER A 6 31.71 -15.72 33.07
C SER A 6 31.15 -16.21 31.74
N LEU A 7 30.24 -17.18 31.81
CA LEU A 7 29.44 -17.66 30.70
C LEU A 7 28.50 -16.51 30.27
N LEU A 8 28.93 -15.70 29.30
CA LEU A 8 28.07 -14.72 28.65
C LEU A 8 27.07 -15.50 27.80
N LEU A 9 25.95 -15.87 28.38
CA LEU A 9 24.81 -16.41 27.66
C LEU A 9 24.31 -15.27 26.76
N LEU A 10 24.75 -15.22 25.50
CA LEU A 10 23.96 -14.57 24.46
C LEU A 10 22.70 -15.42 24.33
N ALA A 11 21.72 -15.17 25.21
CA ALA A 11 20.34 -15.42 24.88
C ALA A 11 20.07 -14.52 23.68
N SER A 12 20.22 -15.06 22.46
CA SER A 12 19.56 -14.49 21.30
C SER A 12 18.10 -14.39 21.72
N ALA A 13 17.63 -13.18 22.01
CA ALA A 13 16.23 -12.96 22.28
C ALA A 13 15.50 -13.57 21.09
N LEU A 14 14.78 -14.66 21.34
CA LEU A 14 13.81 -15.15 20.40
C LEU A 14 12.75 -14.04 20.41
N THR A 15 12.91 -13.04 19.55
CA THR A 15 11.90 -12.00 19.38
C THR A 15 10.67 -12.76 18.95
N ALA A 16 9.70 -12.93 19.86
CA ALA A 16 8.43 -13.52 19.51
C ALA A 16 7.89 -12.71 18.32
N ALA A 17 7.40 -13.40 17.29
CA ALA A 17 6.78 -12.72 16.16
C ALA A 17 5.64 -11.85 16.69
N GLU A 18 5.73 -10.54 16.47
CA GLU A 18 4.72 -9.56 16.90
C GLU A 18 3.82 -9.22 15.71
N ILE A 19 2.50 -9.28 15.91
CA ILE A 19 1.52 -8.74 14.97
C ILE A 19 1.24 -7.28 15.38
N ARG A 20 1.42 -6.34 14.45
CA ARG A 20 1.10 -4.93 14.65
C ARG A 20 0.30 -4.36 13.49
N THR A 21 -0.62 -3.45 13.80
CA THR A 21 -1.33 -2.64 12.80
C THR A 21 -0.45 -1.45 12.40
N VAL A 22 -0.19 -1.30 11.11
CA VAL A 22 0.66 -0.22 10.57
C VAL A 22 -0.14 0.93 9.96
N ALA A 23 -1.41 0.68 9.60
CA ALA A 23 -2.33 1.66 9.05
C ALA A 23 -3.78 1.27 9.36
N SER A 24 -4.67 2.25 9.27
CA SER A 24 -6.09 2.20 9.54
C SER A 24 -6.48 2.11 11.02
N THR A 25 -7.64 2.69 11.33
CA THR A 25 -8.38 2.54 12.59
C THR A 25 -9.18 1.23 12.67
N GLY A 26 -9.29 0.48 11.56
CA GLY A 26 -10.11 -0.73 11.46
C GLY A 26 -11.60 -0.47 11.17
N THR A 27 -12.01 0.80 11.03
CA THR A 27 -13.33 1.15 10.52
C THR A 27 -13.30 1.21 8.99
N ALA A 28 -14.29 0.60 8.34
CA ALA A 28 -14.41 0.64 6.89
C ALA A 28 -14.64 2.08 6.39
N GLY A 29 -13.91 2.49 5.35
CA GLY A 29 -14.00 3.83 4.76
C GLY A 29 -12.78 4.15 3.89
N SER A 30 -12.68 5.37 3.38
CA SER A 30 -11.57 5.78 2.51
C SER A 30 -11.08 7.21 2.84
N ALA A 31 -11.05 7.54 4.13
CA ALA A 31 -10.69 8.87 4.62
C ALA A 31 -9.27 8.88 5.19
N GLY A 32 -8.65 10.07 5.24
CA GLY A 32 -7.33 10.27 5.85
C GLY A 32 -6.15 10.22 4.90
N ASP A 33 -6.39 10.20 3.58
CA ASP A 33 -5.32 10.36 2.59
C ASP A 33 -4.59 11.71 2.79
N GLY A 34 -3.26 11.67 2.76
CA GLY A 34 -2.37 12.78 3.11
C GLY A 34 -2.09 12.95 4.62
N GLY A 35 -2.72 12.15 5.48
CA GLY A 35 -2.58 12.20 6.93
C GLY A 35 -1.86 10.99 7.54
N PRO A 36 -1.79 10.89 8.87
CA PRO A 36 -1.23 9.73 9.56
C PRO A 36 -1.98 8.45 9.20
N ALA A 37 -1.24 7.43 8.78
CA ALA A 37 -1.81 6.17 8.29
C ALA A 37 -2.64 5.45 9.35
N LYS A 38 -2.30 5.58 10.63
CA LYS A 38 -3.03 4.97 11.75
C LYS A 38 -4.41 5.59 12.00
N ASP A 39 -4.61 6.83 11.58
CA ASP A 39 -5.86 7.57 11.79
C ASP A 39 -6.80 7.45 10.58
N ALA A 40 -6.32 6.91 9.47
CA ALA A 40 -7.08 6.72 8.25
C ALA A 40 -8.10 5.56 8.32
N THR A 41 -8.96 5.47 7.32
CA THR A 41 -9.85 4.31 7.10
C THR A 41 -9.55 3.66 5.75
N LEU A 42 -9.68 2.32 5.70
CA LEU A 42 -9.55 1.52 4.48
C LEU A 42 -10.82 0.69 4.30
N SER A 43 -11.30 0.57 3.07
CA SER A 43 -12.63 0.01 2.80
C SER A 43 -12.59 -1.51 2.63
N GLY A 44 -11.53 -2.01 2.01
CA GLY A 44 -11.24 -3.42 1.83
C GLY A 44 -9.86 -3.62 1.24
N PRO A 45 -8.78 -3.51 2.03
CA PRO A 45 -7.42 -3.72 1.55
C PRO A 45 -7.18 -5.22 1.26
N LYS A 46 -7.08 -5.61 -0.01
CA LYS A 46 -6.94 -7.04 -0.41
C LYS A 46 -5.57 -7.42 -0.95
N GLY A 47 -4.93 -6.50 -1.66
CA GLY A 47 -3.59 -6.70 -2.21
C GLY A 47 -2.61 -5.75 -1.54
N ILE A 48 -1.41 -6.23 -1.27
CA ILE A 48 -0.30 -5.39 -0.82
C ILE A 48 1.00 -5.75 -1.54
N SER A 49 1.90 -4.77 -1.67
CA SER A 49 3.28 -4.98 -2.12
C SER A 49 4.22 -4.02 -1.41
N VAL A 50 5.42 -4.50 -1.07
CA VAL A 50 6.47 -3.66 -0.49
C VAL A 50 7.36 -3.15 -1.61
N ALA A 51 7.51 -1.83 -1.71
CA ALA A 51 8.38 -1.19 -2.67
C ALA A 51 9.86 -1.25 -2.22
N PRO A 52 10.84 -1.08 -3.14
CA PRO A 52 12.27 -1.10 -2.79
C PRO A 52 12.69 -0.07 -1.72
N ASN A 53 11.94 1.04 -1.58
CA ASN A 53 12.18 2.06 -0.56
C ASN A 53 11.61 1.69 0.83
N GLY A 54 10.91 0.56 0.94
CA GLY A 54 10.27 0.06 2.17
C GLY A 54 8.80 0.46 2.34
N ASN A 55 8.24 1.29 1.47
CA ASN A 55 6.83 1.68 1.55
C ASN A 55 5.90 0.54 1.13
N VAL A 56 4.69 0.52 1.69
CA VAL A 56 3.69 -0.52 1.40
C VAL A 56 2.61 0.05 0.52
N TYR A 57 2.46 -0.48 -0.69
CA TYR A 57 1.35 -0.16 -1.58
C TYR A 57 0.19 -1.12 -1.31
N VAL A 58 -1.02 -0.58 -1.32
CA VAL A 58 -2.25 -1.26 -0.94
C VAL A 58 -3.29 -1.08 -2.04
N ALA A 59 -3.86 -2.19 -2.49
CA ALA A 59 -5.08 -2.21 -3.28
C ALA A 59 -6.27 -2.18 -2.32
N ASP A 60 -6.85 -1.00 -2.11
CA ASP A 60 -8.05 -0.82 -1.29
C ASP A 60 -9.29 -1.04 -2.15
N THR A 61 -9.58 -2.32 -2.40
CA THR A 61 -10.50 -2.83 -3.41
C THR A 61 -11.89 -2.22 -3.36
N GLU A 62 -12.49 -2.15 -2.16
CA GLU A 62 -13.87 -1.69 -1.99
C GLU A 62 -13.95 -0.15 -1.99
N SER A 63 -12.80 0.53 -1.99
CA SER A 63 -12.71 1.96 -2.29
C SER A 63 -12.27 2.23 -3.72
N HIS A 64 -12.00 1.21 -4.54
CA HIS A 64 -11.43 1.34 -5.89
C HIS A 64 -10.12 2.14 -6.00
N SER A 65 -9.37 2.30 -4.92
CA SER A 65 -8.13 3.10 -4.90
C SER A 65 -6.86 2.27 -4.67
N VAL A 66 -5.73 2.76 -5.21
CA VAL A 66 -4.39 2.35 -4.76
C VAL A 66 -3.87 3.39 -3.79
N ARG A 67 -3.42 2.95 -2.61
CA ARG A 67 -2.82 3.80 -1.59
C ARG A 67 -1.40 3.33 -1.26
N THR A 68 -0.57 4.23 -0.73
CA THR A 68 0.73 3.88 -0.17
C THR A 68 0.77 4.22 1.32
N ILE A 69 1.46 3.39 2.10
CA ILE A 69 1.82 3.65 3.48
C ILE A 69 3.32 3.95 3.49
N GLU A 70 3.67 5.19 3.81
CA GLU A 70 5.05 5.60 4.01
C GLU A 70 5.50 5.05 5.37
N MET A 71 6.49 4.15 5.37
CA MET A 71 6.80 3.35 6.56
C MET A 71 7.74 4.05 7.56
N LYS A 72 8.35 5.18 7.21
CA LYS A 72 9.30 5.90 8.08
C LYS A 72 8.63 6.98 8.92
N MET A 73 7.73 7.73 8.31
CA MET A 73 6.96 8.86 8.83
C MET A 73 5.51 8.46 9.12
N GLY A 74 5.01 7.36 8.52
CA GLY A 74 3.70 6.80 8.85
C GLY A 74 2.54 7.52 8.19
N ALA A 75 2.71 8.04 6.97
CA ALA A 75 1.63 8.70 6.22
C ALA A 75 0.91 7.71 5.29
N LEU A 76 -0.40 7.91 5.07
CA LEU A 76 -1.17 7.23 4.02
C LEU A 76 -1.39 8.21 2.88
N GLU A 77 -1.05 7.83 1.65
CA GLU A 77 -1.24 8.69 0.48
C GLU A 77 -2.02 7.96 -0.62
N LEU A 78 -2.84 8.72 -1.34
CA LEU A 78 -3.54 8.22 -2.51
C LEU A 78 -2.60 8.22 -3.72
N ILE A 79 -2.45 7.05 -4.35
CA ILE A 79 -1.59 6.87 -5.53
C ILE A 79 -2.40 6.91 -6.82
N ALA A 80 -3.55 6.24 -6.83
CA ALA A 80 -4.42 6.18 -8.00
C ALA A 80 -5.88 5.98 -7.61
N ASP A 81 -6.75 6.60 -8.41
CA ASP A 81 -8.21 6.57 -8.37
C ASP A 81 -8.85 7.11 -7.09
N THR A 82 -9.76 8.08 -7.24
CA THR A 82 -10.51 8.70 -6.14
C THR A 82 -11.70 7.88 -5.63
N GLY A 83 -11.86 6.66 -6.11
CA GLY A 83 -12.77 5.66 -5.60
C GLY A 83 -14.11 5.52 -6.32
N ALA A 84 -14.11 5.79 -7.63
CA ALA A 84 -15.26 5.59 -8.47
C ALA A 84 -15.08 4.33 -9.33
N ASN A 85 -16.00 3.37 -9.19
CA ASN A 85 -16.02 2.18 -10.05
C ASN A 85 -16.08 2.58 -11.54
N GLY A 86 -15.26 1.96 -12.39
CA GLY A 86 -15.34 2.07 -13.84
C GLY A 86 -14.05 1.73 -14.58
N ASP A 87 -14.02 1.99 -15.89
CA ASP A 87 -12.83 1.91 -16.74
C ASP A 87 -12.53 3.30 -17.31
N GLY A 88 -12.23 4.23 -16.40
CA GLY A 88 -12.04 5.65 -16.69
C GLY A 88 -10.80 5.91 -17.54
N PRO A 89 -10.65 7.12 -18.10
CA PRO A 89 -9.64 7.39 -19.11
C PRO A 89 -8.23 7.08 -18.59
N GLN A 90 -7.54 6.16 -19.28
CA GLN A 90 -6.16 5.77 -18.97
C GLN A 90 -5.15 6.86 -19.34
N ARG A 91 -5.56 7.81 -20.17
CA ARG A 91 -4.81 8.99 -20.63
C ARG A 91 -5.78 10.14 -20.74
N ASP A 92 -5.33 11.36 -20.47
CA ASP A 92 -6.13 12.49 -20.91
C ASP A 92 -6.20 12.50 -22.46
N ALA A 93 -7.28 13.07 -23.01
CA ALA A 93 -7.45 13.14 -24.46
C ALA A 93 -6.62 14.28 -25.10
N ALA A 94 -5.92 15.10 -24.30
CA ALA A 94 -5.35 16.38 -24.73
C ALA A 94 -3.80 16.37 -24.80
N ASN A 95 -3.12 15.62 -23.95
CA ASN A 95 -1.66 15.50 -23.87
C ASN A 95 -1.17 14.03 -23.81
N GLY A 96 -2.08 13.05 -23.68
CA GLY A 96 -1.75 11.63 -23.76
C GLY A 96 -1.07 11.06 -22.51
N VAL A 97 -1.00 11.84 -21.42
CA VAL A 97 -0.58 11.42 -20.08
C VAL A 97 -1.84 11.26 -19.22
N GLY A 98 -1.96 10.11 -18.54
CA GLY A 98 -3.06 9.87 -17.61
C GLY A 98 -2.70 10.39 -16.23
N ASP A 99 -3.55 11.24 -15.66
CA ASP A 99 -3.48 11.56 -14.24
C ASP A 99 -4.01 10.34 -13.45
N PRO A 100 -3.16 9.64 -12.67
CA PRO A 100 -3.58 8.43 -11.96
C PRO A 100 -4.69 8.71 -10.95
N LEU A 101 -4.82 9.94 -10.44
CA LEU A 101 -5.90 10.33 -9.52
C LEU A 101 -7.23 10.57 -10.24
N LYS A 102 -7.27 10.61 -11.57
CA LYS A 102 -8.49 10.76 -12.37
C LYS A 102 -8.90 9.48 -13.11
N CYS A 103 -8.02 8.48 -13.15
CA CYS A 103 -8.37 7.17 -13.68
C CYS A 103 -9.43 6.51 -12.78
N LYS A 104 -10.38 5.80 -13.39
CA LYS A 104 -11.32 4.92 -12.68
C LYS A 104 -10.94 3.47 -12.92
N MET A 105 -10.98 2.67 -11.87
CA MET A 105 -10.68 1.25 -11.83
C MET A 105 -11.90 0.51 -11.26
N ALA A 106 -12.04 -0.75 -11.62
CA ALA A 106 -13.17 -1.59 -11.28
C ALA A 106 -12.69 -2.78 -10.46
N ARG A 107 -12.69 -2.59 -9.14
CA ARG A 107 -12.38 -3.62 -8.14
C ARG A 107 -10.97 -4.21 -8.31
N LEU A 108 -9.96 -3.35 -8.13
CA LEU A 108 -8.57 -3.78 -8.08
C LEU A 108 -8.32 -4.82 -6.97
N HIS A 109 -7.44 -5.77 -7.22
CA HIS A 109 -7.23 -6.91 -6.31
C HIS A 109 -5.76 -7.11 -5.96
N GLY A 110 -4.91 -7.29 -6.97
CA GLY A 110 -3.46 -7.43 -6.80
C GLY A 110 -2.75 -6.11 -7.06
N VAL A 111 -1.66 -5.89 -6.34
CA VAL A 111 -0.71 -4.80 -6.56
C VAL A 111 0.70 -5.40 -6.50
N PHE A 112 1.56 -5.00 -7.43
CA PHE A 112 2.97 -5.37 -7.46
C PHE A 112 3.81 -4.13 -7.81
N VAL A 113 4.87 -3.87 -7.05
CA VAL A 113 5.78 -2.76 -7.31
C VAL A 113 7.08 -3.31 -7.89
N ASP A 114 7.43 -2.87 -9.10
CA ASP A 114 8.70 -3.24 -9.73
C ASP A 114 9.87 -2.40 -9.17
N LYS A 115 11.09 -2.85 -9.42
CA LYS A 115 12.33 -2.21 -8.98
C LYS A 115 12.49 -0.77 -9.48
N ASP A 116 11.84 -0.41 -10.58
CA ASP A 116 11.86 0.94 -11.14
C ASP A 116 10.80 1.89 -10.53
N GLY A 117 9.96 1.37 -9.62
CA GLY A 117 8.87 2.11 -8.99
C GLY A 117 7.51 1.96 -9.68
N SER A 118 7.44 1.28 -10.84
CA SER A 118 6.17 1.01 -11.52
C SER A 118 5.24 0.18 -10.64
N VAL A 119 3.98 0.59 -10.53
CA VAL A 119 2.96 -0.12 -9.74
C VAL A 119 1.99 -0.81 -10.69
N PHE A 120 2.10 -2.15 -10.79
CA PHE A 120 1.19 -2.99 -11.55
C PHE A 120 -0.04 -3.35 -10.72
N ILE A 121 -1.22 -3.23 -11.32
CA ILE A 121 -2.51 -3.37 -10.64
C ILE A 121 -3.37 -4.36 -11.42
N GLY A 122 -3.85 -5.40 -10.74
CA GLY A 122 -4.87 -6.30 -11.29
C GLY A 122 -6.25 -5.69 -11.11
N ASP A 123 -6.81 -5.13 -12.18
CA ASP A 123 -8.12 -4.47 -12.21
C ASP A 123 -9.19 -5.46 -12.69
N SER A 124 -9.83 -6.12 -11.73
CA SER A 124 -10.48 -7.42 -11.96
C SER A 124 -11.80 -7.30 -12.74
N GLU A 125 -12.63 -6.31 -12.42
CA GLU A 125 -13.91 -6.09 -13.12
C GLU A 125 -13.74 -5.28 -14.41
N ALA A 126 -12.61 -4.58 -14.57
CA ALA A 126 -12.26 -3.97 -15.85
C ALA A 126 -11.57 -4.95 -16.81
N HIS A 127 -11.25 -6.17 -16.34
CA HIS A 127 -10.52 -7.18 -17.10
C HIS A 127 -9.16 -6.70 -17.63
N ARG A 128 -8.42 -5.94 -16.80
CA ARG A 128 -7.16 -5.30 -17.19
C ARG A 128 -6.05 -5.55 -16.18
N VAL A 129 -4.81 -5.51 -16.68
CA VAL A 129 -3.62 -5.25 -15.86
C VAL A 129 -3.19 -3.82 -16.18
N ARG A 130 -3.13 -2.97 -15.15
CA ARG A 130 -2.75 -1.56 -15.28
C ARG A 130 -1.36 -1.33 -14.70
N VAL A 131 -0.75 -0.21 -15.09
CA VAL A 131 0.51 0.25 -14.52
C VAL A 131 0.41 1.74 -14.22
N VAL A 132 0.87 2.14 -13.03
CA VAL A 132 1.14 3.53 -12.66
C VAL A 132 2.66 3.72 -12.69
N LYS A 133 3.12 4.80 -13.33
CA LYS A 133 4.54 5.14 -13.50
C LYS A 133 4.80 6.59 -13.13
#